data_AF-S7PR81-F1
#
_entry.id   AF-S7PR81-F1
#
_cell.length_a   1.000
_cell.length_b   1.000
_cell.length_c   1.000
_cell.angle_alpha   90.00
_cell.angle_beta   90.00
_cell.angle_gamma   90.00
#
_symmetry.space_group_name_H-M   'P 1'
#
loop_
_entity.id
_entity.type
_entity.pdbx_description
1 polymer ?
#
loop_
_entity_poly.entity_id
_entity_poly.type
_entity_poly.pdbx_seq_one_letter_code
_entity_poly.pdbx_strand_id
1 'polypeptide(L)'
;MNNALKLLKAKKLIVHEDWHDLESVFWVLLFAVVRHVRTNLMPEEIHGLFDGSDSTGRSAWMWEAEWGNLEVKDHPPLTRCVCELTRLVTTHYGFTPTNLITHDAVLKALEDTLEAQDWPKKDPKALVFKRAFDATAQMHRFTGFQVASTMWSSQASGLSGQPSQQSGSLKRKADTEKEEDAVQPSSTGSKRVRSASGV
;
A
#
# COMPACT_ATOMS: atom_id res chain seq x y z
N MET A 1 -25.39 -33.99 -8.30
CA MET A 1 -24.73 -32.81 -8.88
C MET A 1 -25.53 -31.56 -8.54
N ASN A 2 -24.87 -30.42 -8.29
CA ASN A 2 -25.40 -29.03 -8.25
C ASN A 2 -25.47 -28.27 -6.91
N ASN A 3 -24.65 -28.61 -5.91
CA ASN A 3 -24.39 -27.67 -4.79
C ASN A 3 -23.25 -26.68 -5.07
N ALA A 4 -22.30 -27.04 -5.93
CA ALA A 4 -21.18 -26.17 -6.34
C ALA A 4 -21.64 -24.94 -7.17
N LEU A 5 -22.75 -25.05 -7.90
CA LEU A 5 -23.30 -23.95 -8.70
C LEU A 5 -24.05 -22.89 -7.87
N LYS A 6 -24.49 -23.21 -6.65
CA LYS A 6 -25.13 -22.23 -5.75
C LYS A 6 -24.09 -21.37 -5.02
N LEU A 7 -22.90 -21.91 -4.74
CA LEU A 7 -21.80 -21.19 -4.09
C LEU A 7 -21.11 -20.17 -5.00
N LEU A 8 -21.22 -20.32 -6.32
CA LEU A 8 -20.69 -19.35 -7.29
C LEU A 8 -21.65 -18.18 -7.57
N LYS A 9 -22.86 -18.18 -6.99
CA LYS A 9 -23.96 -17.27 -7.37
C LYS A 9 -24.20 -16.07 -6.45
N ALA A 10 -23.22 -15.73 -5.62
CA ALA A 10 -23.23 -14.47 -4.88
C ALA A 10 -21.86 -13.77 -4.90
N LYS A 11 -21.12 -13.86 -6.02
CA LYS A 11 -20.22 -12.75 -6.34
C LYS A 11 -21.13 -11.60 -6.76
N LYS A 12 -21.48 -10.73 -5.80
CA LYS A 12 -22.05 -9.41 -6.10
C LYS A 12 -21.10 -8.81 -7.14
N LEU A 13 -21.56 -8.71 -8.38
CA LEU A 13 -20.85 -7.95 -9.40
C LEU A 13 -20.78 -6.53 -8.85
N ILE A 14 -19.60 -6.15 -8.37
CA ILE A 14 -19.33 -4.76 -8.01
C ILE A 14 -19.28 -4.04 -9.34
N VAL A 15 -20.37 -3.35 -9.67
CA VAL A 15 -20.42 -2.49 -10.84
C VAL A 15 -19.55 -1.30 -10.51
N HIS A 16 -18.51 -1.11 -11.31
CA HIS A 16 -17.67 0.06 -11.21
C HIS A 16 -18.47 1.28 -11.69
N GLU A 17 -18.46 2.32 -10.87
CA GLU A 17 -19.10 3.61 -11.12
C GLU A 17 -18.06 4.71 -10.93
N ASP A 18 -18.22 5.85 -11.59
CA ASP A 18 -17.22 6.94 -11.64
C ASP A 18 -16.80 7.45 -10.26
N TRP A 19 -17.69 7.38 -9.25
CA TRP A 19 -17.37 7.79 -7.89
C TRP A 19 -16.31 6.90 -7.23
N HIS A 20 -16.14 5.65 -7.64
CA HIS A 20 -15.08 4.78 -7.13
C HIS A 20 -13.68 5.28 -7.52
N ASP A 21 -13.54 5.85 -8.73
CA ASP A 21 -12.28 6.47 -9.17
C ASP A 21 -11.98 7.72 -8.33
N LEU A 22 -13.00 8.56 -8.12
CA LEU A 22 -12.88 9.77 -7.31
C LEU A 22 -12.56 9.46 -5.84
N GLU A 23 -13.18 8.43 -5.27
CA GLU A 23 -12.88 7.94 -3.94
C GLU A 23 -11.43 7.43 -3.85
N SER A 24 -10.95 6.73 -4.88
CA SER A 24 -9.57 6.26 -4.95
C SER A 24 -8.56 7.41 -4.98
N VAL A 25 -8.86 8.50 -5.70
CA VAL A 25 -8.05 9.73 -5.68
C VAL A 25 -7.96 10.31 -4.26
N PHE A 26 -9.09 10.39 -3.56
CA PHE A 26 -9.11 10.82 -2.16
C PHE A 26 -8.22 9.95 -1.27
N TRP A 27 -8.34 8.62 -1.37
CA TRP A 27 -7.53 7.71 -0.53
C TRP A 27 -6.04 7.83 -0.80
N VAL A 28 -5.63 8.03 -2.06
CA VAL A 28 -4.22 8.25 -2.42
C VAL A 28 -3.71 9.57 -1.87
N LEU A 29 -4.51 10.64 -1.97
CA LEU A 29 -4.14 11.94 -1.41
C LEU A 29 -4.00 11.86 0.11
N LEU A 30 -4.98 11.28 0.81
CA LEU A 30 -4.94 11.12 2.26
C LEU A 30 -3.73 10.29 2.68
N PHE A 31 -3.45 9.19 1.98
CA PHE A 31 -2.26 8.36 2.21
C PHE A 31 -0.96 9.17 2.11
N ALA A 32 -0.84 9.99 1.06
CA ALA A 32 0.33 10.83 0.86
C ALA A 32 0.47 11.86 2.00
N VAL A 33 -0.62 12.56 2.34
CA VAL A 33 -0.64 13.59 3.38
C VAL A 33 -0.24 13.02 4.73
N VAL A 34 -0.92 11.97 5.22
CA VAL A 34 -0.68 11.47 6.58
C VAL A 34 0.69 10.81 6.75
N ARG A 35 1.35 10.42 5.66
CA ARG A 35 2.68 9.76 5.71
C ARG A 35 3.84 10.69 5.43
N HIS A 36 3.61 11.75 4.66
CA HIS A 36 4.67 12.64 4.20
C HIS A 36 4.55 14.05 4.77
N VAL A 37 3.46 14.39 5.44
CA VAL A 37 3.25 15.69 6.06
C VAL A 37 2.95 15.48 7.54
N ARG A 38 3.30 16.45 8.38
CA ARG A 38 3.00 16.38 9.81
C ARG A 38 1.50 16.60 10.01
N THR A 39 0.81 15.59 10.52
CA THR A 39 -0.59 15.70 10.93
C THR A 39 -0.73 15.65 12.45
N ASN A 40 -1.94 15.85 12.96
CA ASN A 40 -2.29 15.53 14.35
C ASN A 40 -2.65 14.05 14.58
N LEU A 41 -2.77 13.24 13.52
CA LEU A 41 -2.93 11.79 13.63
C LEU A 41 -1.68 11.11 14.23
N MET A 42 -1.93 10.13 15.08
CA MET A 42 -0.96 9.23 15.68
C MET A 42 -0.56 8.12 14.71
N PRO A 43 0.68 7.59 14.81
CA PRO A 43 1.15 6.50 13.94
C PRO A 43 0.23 5.27 13.94
N GLU A 44 -0.40 4.96 15.06
CA GLU A 44 -1.32 3.83 15.23
C GLU A 44 -2.61 4.02 14.43
N GLU A 45 -3.14 5.26 14.37
CA GLU A 45 -4.31 5.62 13.57
C GLU A 45 -4.00 5.49 12.07
N ILE A 46 -2.84 5.98 11.65
CA ILE A 46 -2.37 5.88 10.26
C ILE A 46 -2.15 4.41 9.86
N HIS A 47 -1.63 3.59 10.78
CA HIS A 47 -1.46 2.16 10.58
C HIS A 47 -2.83 1.46 10.43
N GLY A 48 -3.77 1.73 11.34
CA GLY A 48 -5.12 1.19 11.26
C GLY A 48 -5.83 1.56 9.95
N LEU A 49 -5.59 2.77 9.44
CA LEU A 49 -6.22 3.26 8.22
C LEU A 49 -5.68 2.61 6.93
N PHE A 50 -4.38 2.32 6.86
CA PHE A 50 -3.71 1.96 5.59
C PHE A 50 -2.89 0.67 5.59
N ASP A 51 -2.42 0.21 6.76
CA ASP A 51 -1.57 -0.98 6.89
C ASP A 51 -2.29 -2.14 7.59
N GLY A 52 -3.51 -1.92 8.12
CA GLY A 52 -4.36 -2.96 8.68
C GLY A 52 -4.69 -4.06 7.66
N SER A 53 -4.88 -5.28 8.14
CA SER A 53 -5.19 -6.44 7.29
C SER A 53 -6.62 -6.44 6.75
N ASP A 54 -7.49 -5.58 7.27
CA ASP A 54 -8.89 -5.45 6.89
C ASP A 54 -9.24 -4.02 6.47
N SER A 55 -10.37 -3.86 5.76
CA SER A 55 -10.88 -2.55 5.33
C SER A 55 -11.54 -1.77 6.47
N THR A 56 -11.53 -2.30 7.70
CA THR A 56 -12.24 -1.77 8.86
C THR A 56 -11.76 -0.36 9.19
N GLY A 57 -10.47 -0.07 9.08
CA GLY A 57 -9.93 1.27 9.35
C GLY A 57 -10.47 2.36 8.43
N ARG A 58 -10.63 2.07 7.13
CA ARG A 58 -11.22 3.03 6.17
C ARG A 58 -12.70 3.24 6.40
N SER A 59 -13.43 2.16 6.72
CA SER A 59 -14.83 2.27 7.10
C SER A 59 -14.99 3.08 8.39
N ALA A 60 -14.22 2.80 9.43
CA ALA A 60 -14.23 3.53 10.70
C ALA A 60 -13.95 5.01 10.48
N TRP A 61 -12.92 5.35 9.68
CA TRP A 61 -12.62 6.73 9.29
C TRP A 61 -13.80 7.46 8.67
N MET A 62 -14.59 6.78 7.84
CA MET A 62 -15.78 7.37 7.22
C MET A 62 -16.96 7.49 8.19
N TRP A 63 -17.07 6.58 9.17
CA TRP A 63 -18.15 6.54 10.14
C TRP A 63 -17.94 7.46 11.35
N GLU A 64 -16.69 7.66 11.73
CA GLU A 64 -16.30 8.50 12.85
C GLU A 64 -16.24 9.95 12.38
N ALA A 65 -17.01 10.84 13.02
CA ALA A 65 -17.00 12.28 12.71
C ALA A 65 -15.66 12.97 13.05
N GLU A 66 -14.66 12.21 13.49
CA GLU A 66 -13.36 12.71 13.94
C GLU A 66 -12.46 13.18 12.80
N TRP A 67 -12.76 12.83 11.54
CA TRP A 67 -12.06 13.39 10.38
C TRP A 67 -12.16 14.93 10.31
N GLY A 68 -13.20 15.53 10.91
CA GLY A 68 -13.33 16.98 11.04
C GLY A 68 -12.27 17.63 11.93
N ASN A 69 -11.61 16.83 12.79
CA ASN A 69 -10.50 17.26 13.63
C ASN A 69 -9.14 17.06 12.95
N LEU A 70 -9.06 16.46 11.75
CA LEU A 70 -7.80 16.30 11.04
C LEU A 70 -7.14 17.67 10.80
N GLU A 71 -5.89 17.79 11.19
CA GLU A 71 -5.08 18.97 10.96
C GLU A 71 -3.75 18.57 10.32
N VAL A 72 -3.44 19.18 9.17
CA VAL A 72 -2.12 19.16 8.55
C VAL A 72 -1.35 20.37 9.06
N LYS A 73 -0.39 20.12 9.97
CA LYS A 73 0.38 21.17 10.65
C LYS A 73 1.08 22.06 9.64
N ASP A 74 0.97 23.37 9.84
CA ASP A 74 1.55 24.42 8.99
C ASP A 74 1.03 24.44 7.54
N HIS A 75 -0.03 23.68 7.20
CA HIS A 75 -0.65 23.67 5.87
C HIS A 75 -2.18 23.84 5.92
N PRO A 76 -2.69 25.03 6.28
CA PRO A 76 -4.13 25.26 6.35
C PRO A 76 -4.89 24.95 5.04
N PRO A 77 -4.39 25.26 3.83
CA PRO A 77 -5.05 24.84 2.59
C PRO A 77 -5.21 23.33 2.47
N LEU A 78 -4.15 22.57 2.79
CA LEU A 78 -4.18 21.11 2.67
C LEU A 78 -5.13 20.48 3.70
N THR A 79 -5.20 21.03 4.91
CA THR A 79 -6.21 20.63 5.91
C THR A 79 -7.63 20.79 5.34
N ARG A 80 -7.96 21.97 4.80
CA ARG A 80 -9.27 22.23 4.20
C ARG A 80 -9.57 21.29 3.03
N CYS A 81 -8.58 21.04 2.16
CA CYS A 81 -8.70 20.12 1.04
C CYS A 81 -9.11 18.72 1.49
N VAL A 82 -8.38 18.14 2.45
CA VAL A 82 -8.62 16.78 2.90
C VAL A 82 -9.96 16.68 3.63
N CYS A 83 -10.30 17.66 4.45
CA CYS A 83 -11.61 17.71 5.13
C CYS A 83 -12.75 17.82 4.11
N GLU A 84 -12.63 18.66 3.08
CA GLU A 84 -13.67 18.82 2.05
C GLU A 84 -13.82 17.56 1.20
N LEU A 85 -12.72 16.94 0.78
CA LEU A 85 -12.79 15.68 0.05
C LEU A 85 -13.37 14.55 0.91
N THR A 86 -13.05 14.50 2.21
CA THR A 86 -13.67 13.54 3.13
C THR A 86 -15.17 13.79 3.24
N ARG A 87 -15.59 15.05 3.35
CA ARG A 87 -17.01 15.44 3.34
C ARG A 87 -17.73 15.00 2.06
N LEU A 88 -17.09 15.15 0.89
CA LEU A 88 -17.66 14.67 -0.37
C LEU A 88 -17.78 13.14 -0.40
N VAL A 89 -16.74 12.41 -0.01
CA VAL A 89 -16.75 10.95 -0.01
C VAL A 89 -17.77 10.38 0.98
N THR A 90 -17.87 10.96 2.18
CA THR A 90 -18.86 10.53 3.20
C THR A 90 -20.30 10.62 2.70
N THR A 91 -20.62 11.56 1.81
CA THR A 91 -21.99 11.67 1.24
C THR A 91 -22.46 10.41 0.51
N HIS A 92 -21.54 9.59 0.01
CA HIS A 92 -21.88 8.33 -0.65
C HIS A 92 -22.32 7.22 0.33
N TYR A 93 -21.85 7.25 1.58
CA TYR A 93 -22.12 6.20 2.57
C TYR A 93 -23.46 6.38 3.32
N GLY A 94 -24.36 7.22 2.82
CA GLY A 94 -25.73 7.36 3.33
C GLY A 94 -25.89 8.38 4.46
N PHE A 95 -24.87 9.21 4.73
CA PHE A 95 -25.00 10.36 5.64
C PHE A 95 -25.87 11.48 5.07
N THR A 96 -26.00 11.51 3.74
CA THR A 96 -26.83 12.47 3.03
C THR A 96 -27.68 11.77 1.98
N PRO A 97 -28.88 12.28 1.67
CA PRO A 97 -29.76 11.69 0.65
C PRO A 97 -29.19 11.82 -0.77
N THR A 98 -28.19 12.67 -0.97
CA THR A 98 -27.58 12.95 -2.27
C THR A 98 -26.11 12.58 -2.25
N ASN A 99 -25.66 11.83 -3.25
CA ASN A 99 -24.25 11.61 -3.51
C ASN A 99 -23.65 12.89 -4.12
N LEU A 100 -22.71 13.52 -3.40
CA LEU A 100 -22.06 14.76 -3.84
C LEU A 100 -20.68 14.53 -4.47
N ILE A 101 -20.15 13.30 -4.44
CA ILE A 101 -18.84 13.02 -5.06
C ILE A 101 -18.98 12.98 -6.59
N THR A 102 -18.73 14.14 -7.20
CA THR A 102 -18.69 14.35 -8.65
C THR A 102 -17.31 14.82 -9.06
N HIS A 103 -16.96 14.65 -10.34
CA HIS A 103 -15.69 15.13 -10.88
C HIS A 103 -15.50 16.63 -10.61
N ASP A 104 -16.52 17.43 -10.88
CA ASP A 104 -16.47 18.89 -10.70
C ASP A 104 -16.32 19.29 -9.24
N ALA A 105 -16.98 18.58 -8.30
CA ALA A 105 -16.83 18.85 -6.88
C ALA A 105 -15.42 18.53 -6.37
N VAL A 106 -14.85 17.40 -6.80
CA VAL A 106 -13.47 17.02 -6.46
C VAL A 106 -12.47 17.99 -7.06
N LEU A 107 -12.63 18.34 -8.35
CA LEU A 107 -11.76 19.29 -9.03
C LEU A 107 -11.81 20.66 -8.36
N LYS A 108 -13.01 21.14 -8.03
CA LYS A 108 -13.20 22.39 -7.31
C LYS A 108 -12.49 22.39 -5.96
N ALA A 109 -12.58 21.31 -5.18
CA ALA A 109 -11.90 21.23 -3.89
C ALA A 109 -10.37 21.31 -4.04
N LEU A 110 -9.82 20.71 -5.10
CA LEU A 110 -8.39 20.79 -5.41
C LEU A 110 -7.98 22.19 -5.90
N GLU A 111 -8.75 22.80 -6.80
CA GLU A 111 -8.50 24.15 -7.32
C GLU A 111 -8.57 25.21 -6.21
N ASP A 112 -9.65 25.20 -5.42
CA ASP A 112 -9.81 26.13 -4.27
C ASP A 112 -8.63 26.01 -3.29
N THR A 113 -8.08 24.81 -3.15
CA THR A 113 -6.90 24.55 -2.30
C THR A 113 -5.62 25.10 -2.94
N LEU A 114 -5.42 24.90 -4.24
CA LEU A 114 -4.24 25.37 -4.96
C LEU A 114 -4.20 26.91 -5.09
N GLU A 115 -5.37 27.54 -5.21
CA GLU A 115 -5.53 29.00 -5.30
C GLU A 115 -5.54 29.71 -3.94
N ALA A 116 -5.54 28.95 -2.84
CA ALA A 116 -5.56 29.50 -1.50
C ALA A 116 -4.34 30.42 -1.24
N GLN A 117 -4.55 31.56 -0.58
CA GLN A 117 -3.48 32.55 -0.37
C GLN A 117 -2.65 32.31 0.90
N ASP A 118 -3.07 31.37 1.73
CA ASP A 118 -2.49 31.04 3.03
C ASP A 118 -1.61 29.77 2.99
N TRP A 119 -1.01 29.46 1.84
CA TRP A 119 0.07 28.46 1.78
C TRP A 119 1.26 28.89 2.63
N PRO A 120 1.97 27.95 3.30
CA PRO A 120 3.19 28.25 4.01
C PRO A 120 4.23 28.86 3.06
N LYS A 121 4.76 30.03 3.43
CA LYS A 121 5.82 30.71 2.67
C LYS A 121 7.08 29.87 2.51
N LYS A 122 7.32 28.96 3.45
CA LYS A 122 8.42 28.00 3.42
C LYS A 122 7.82 26.61 3.55
N ASP A 123 7.66 25.96 2.40
CA ASP A 123 7.18 24.59 2.33
C ASP A 123 8.16 23.66 3.07
N PRO A 124 7.74 23.04 4.19
CA PRO A 124 8.59 22.10 4.90
C PRO A 124 8.83 20.87 4.03
N LYS A 125 10.06 20.36 4.06
CA LYS A 125 10.40 19.14 3.32
C LYS A 125 9.49 17.99 3.75
N ALA A 126 8.96 17.28 2.76
CA ALA A 126 8.22 16.04 2.97
C ALA A 126 8.98 15.07 3.90
N LEU A 127 8.25 14.49 4.84
CA LEU A 127 8.76 13.47 5.76
C LEU A 127 9.16 12.23 4.96
N VAL A 128 10.29 11.64 5.36
CA VAL A 128 10.71 10.34 4.84
C VAL A 128 9.70 9.31 5.31
N PHE A 129 9.09 8.60 4.36
CA PHE A 129 8.18 7.51 4.68
C PHE A 129 8.90 6.46 5.53
N LYS A 130 8.34 6.18 6.70
CA LYS A 130 8.72 5.07 7.55
C LYS A 130 7.50 4.18 7.67
N ARG A 131 7.60 2.95 7.17
CA ARG A 131 6.54 1.96 7.40
C ARG A 131 6.37 1.79 8.90
N ALA A 132 5.14 1.89 9.40
CA ALA A 132 4.84 1.65 10.80
C ALA A 132 5.32 0.25 11.19
N PHE A 133 5.69 0.10 12.46
CA PHE A 133 6.30 -1.11 13.01
C PHE A 133 5.44 -2.34 12.72
N ASP A 134 5.91 -3.20 11.81
CA ASP A 134 5.26 -4.48 11.54
C ASP A 134 5.70 -5.46 12.64
N ALA A 135 4.87 -5.54 13.69
CA ALA A 135 5.08 -6.42 14.82
C ALA A 135 5.20 -7.89 14.37
N THR A 136 4.51 -8.27 13.29
CA THR A 136 4.58 -9.60 12.69
C THR A 136 5.92 -9.81 12.00
N ALA A 137 6.43 -8.85 11.24
CA ALA A 137 7.78 -8.92 10.66
C ALA A 137 8.88 -8.96 11.73
N GLN A 138 8.73 -8.26 12.85
CA GLN A 138 9.66 -8.37 13.97
C GLN A 138 9.57 -9.72 14.67
N MET A 139 8.35 -10.22 14.91
CA MET A 139 8.16 -11.55 15.49
C MET A 139 8.75 -12.63 14.59
N HIS A 140 8.54 -12.54 13.26
CA HIS A 140 9.16 -13.44 12.29
C HIS A 140 10.69 -13.35 12.31
N ARG A 141 11.27 -12.15 12.45
CA ARG A 141 12.72 -11.97 12.61
C ARG A 141 13.23 -12.59 13.91
N PHE A 142 12.52 -12.39 15.01
CA PHE A 142 12.89 -12.94 16.32
C PHE A 142 12.81 -14.46 16.34
N THR A 143 11.72 -15.04 15.84
CA THR A 143 11.57 -16.49 15.67
C THR A 143 12.63 -17.04 14.72
N GLY A 144 12.90 -16.35 13.60
CA GLY A 144 13.98 -16.73 12.68
C GLY A 144 15.35 -16.75 13.35
N PHE A 145 15.64 -15.77 14.22
CA PHE A 145 16.87 -15.73 15.01
C PHE A 145 16.94 -16.87 16.04
N GLN A 146 15.85 -17.21 16.71
CA GLN A 146 15.80 -18.37 17.63
C GLN A 146 16.01 -19.70 16.89
N VAL A 147 15.35 -19.89 15.75
CA VAL A 147 15.53 -21.11 14.94
C VAL A 147 16.97 -21.22 14.45
N ALA A 148 17.54 -20.14 13.91
CA ALA A 148 18.93 -20.12 13.45
C ALA A 148 19.93 -20.39 14.58
N SER A 149 19.74 -19.78 15.75
CA SER A 149 20.62 -20.00 16.91
C SER A 149 20.50 -21.43 17.47
N THR A 150 19.31 -22.03 17.47
CA THR A 150 19.10 -23.44 17.86
C THR A 150 19.72 -24.41 16.86
N MET A 151 19.64 -24.13 15.56
CA MET A 151 20.30 -24.94 14.53
C MET A 151 21.83 -24.85 14.67
N TRP A 152 22.36 -23.64 14.90
CA TRP A 152 23.79 -23.43 15.07
C TRP A 152 24.32 -24.12 16.34
N SER A 153 23.61 -24.02 17.47
CA SER A 153 24.00 -24.68 18.72
C SER A 153 23.96 -26.20 18.58
N SER A 154 23.00 -26.76 17.82
CA SER A 154 22.91 -28.21 17.57
C SER A 154 24.06 -28.72 16.70
N GLN A 155 24.55 -27.92 15.75
CA GLN A 155 25.74 -28.25 14.95
C GLN A 155 27.05 -28.08 15.74
N ALA A 156 27.14 -27.05 16.59
CA ALA A 156 28.31 -26.79 17.43
C ALA A 156 28.42 -27.74 18.63
N SER A 157 27.29 -28.25 19.14
CA SER A 157 27.25 -29.19 20.27
C SER A 157 27.65 -30.61 19.90
N GLY A 158 28.07 -30.86 18.65
CA GLY A 158 28.74 -32.09 18.22
C GLY A 158 28.31 -33.31 19.02
N LEU A 159 27.12 -33.85 18.74
CA LEU A 159 26.74 -35.18 19.19
C LEU A 159 27.71 -36.17 18.55
N SER A 160 28.87 -36.28 19.21
CA SER A 160 29.85 -37.33 19.16
C SER A 160 29.19 -38.58 19.75
N GLY A 161 28.32 -39.20 18.97
CA GLY A 161 27.90 -40.59 19.13
C GLY A 161 28.47 -41.38 17.95
N GLN A 162 29.36 -42.32 18.25
CA GLN A 162 30.10 -43.18 17.33
C GLN A 162 29.26 -43.90 16.25
N PRO A 163 29.92 -44.40 15.19
CA PRO A 163 29.27 -44.94 13.99
C PRO A 163 28.70 -46.33 14.26
N SER A 164 27.44 -46.58 13.88
CA SER A 164 26.96 -47.94 13.65
C SER A 164 26.85 -48.19 12.14
N GLN A 165 27.55 -49.22 11.69
CA GLN A 165 27.38 -49.79 10.37
C GLN A 165 26.02 -50.48 10.31
N GLN A 166 25.18 -50.14 9.32
CA GLN A 166 24.62 -51.14 8.38
C GLN A 166 23.77 -50.48 7.29
N SER A 167 24.28 -50.62 6.06
CA SER A 167 23.60 -50.95 4.80
C SER A 167 22.21 -50.38 4.48
N GLY A 168 22.15 -49.65 3.37
CA GLY A 168 20.90 -49.49 2.62
C GLY A 168 21.03 -48.52 1.46
N SER A 169 21.49 -49.01 0.31
CA SER A 169 21.43 -48.37 -1.01
C SER A 169 20.21 -47.47 -1.23
N LEU A 170 20.43 -46.27 -1.78
CA LEU A 170 19.83 -45.85 -3.07
C LEU A 170 20.50 -44.56 -3.56
N LYS A 171 21.52 -44.78 -4.37
CA LYS A 171 22.22 -43.81 -5.21
C LYS A 171 21.30 -43.42 -6.37
N ARG A 172 20.62 -42.28 -6.29
CA ARG A 172 20.13 -41.58 -7.49
C ARG A 172 21.03 -40.39 -7.74
N LYS A 173 21.99 -40.59 -8.64
CA LYS A 173 22.60 -39.54 -9.45
C LYS A 173 21.46 -38.87 -10.23
N ALA A 174 21.35 -37.56 -10.13
CA ALA A 174 20.76 -36.74 -11.17
C ALA A 174 21.77 -35.62 -11.42
N ASP A 175 22.21 -35.57 -12.67
CA ASP A 175 23.42 -34.95 -13.12
C ASP A 175 23.40 -33.43 -13.03
N THR A 176 24.58 -32.90 -12.78
CA THR A 176 24.97 -31.52 -13.06
C THR A 176 25.15 -31.39 -14.56
N GLU A 177 24.24 -30.71 -15.23
CA GLU A 177 24.53 -30.05 -16.51
C GLU A 177 24.81 -28.59 -16.22
N LYS A 178 26.10 -28.26 -16.25
CA LYS A 178 26.57 -26.93 -16.59
C LYS A 178 26.31 -26.72 -18.07
N GLU A 179 25.58 -25.69 -18.43
CA GLU A 179 25.79 -25.01 -19.70
C GLU A 179 25.94 -23.52 -19.41
N GLU A 180 27.19 -23.08 -19.56
CA GLU A 180 27.53 -21.69 -19.81
C GLU A 180 26.96 -21.33 -21.17
N ASP A 181 26.20 -20.24 -21.27
CA ASP A 181 26.37 -19.38 -22.43
C ASP A 181 26.10 -17.93 -22.09
N ALA A 182 27.17 -17.16 -22.22
CA ALA A 182 27.17 -15.72 -22.18
C ALA A 182 26.84 -15.21 -23.58
N VAL A 183 25.74 -14.46 -23.74
CA VAL A 183 25.66 -13.44 -24.81
C VAL A 183 25.04 -12.16 -24.28
N GLN A 184 25.82 -11.11 -24.49
CA GLN A 184 25.64 -9.70 -24.18
C GLN A 184 24.56 -9.01 -25.06
N PRO A 185 24.28 -7.70 -24.84
CA PRO A 185 22.99 -7.09 -25.12
C PRO A 185 22.84 -6.60 -26.57
N SER A 186 21.68 -6.83 -27.18
CA SER A 186 21.31 -6.15 -28.43
C SER A 186 20.59 -4.83 -28.12
N SER A 187 21.38 -3.77 -28.15
CA SER A 187 20.94 -2.41 -28.44
C SER A 187 20.11 -2.42 -29.74
N THR A 188 18.90 -1.85 -29.71
CA THR A 188 18.27 -1.35 -30.93
C THR A 188 17.78 0.07 -30.66
N GLY A 189 18.63 1.04 -31.01
CA GLY A 189 18.22 2.42 -31.13
C GLY A 189 17.37 2.61 -32.37
N SER A 190 16.14 3.11 -32.18
CA SER A 190 15.39 3.74 -33.26
C SER A 190 15.58 5.25 -33.17
N LYS A 191 16.53 5.75 -33.96
CA LYS A 191 16.66 7.15 -34.33
C LYS A 191 15.57 7.50 -35.36
N ARG A 192 14.80 8.54 -35.03
CA ARG A 192 14.47 9.70 -35.87
C ARG A 192 13.50 9.49 -37.04
N VAL A 193 12.32 10.11 -36.92
CA VAL A 193 11.74 10.91 -38.02
C VAL A 193 11.32 12.26 -37.44
N ARG A 194 12.04 13.31 -37.85
CA ARG A 194 11.60 14.70 -37.78
C ARG A 194 10.71 14.91 -39.00
N SER A 195 9.45 15.24 -38.78
CA SER A 195 8.59 15.81 -39.82
C SER A 195 8.63 17.32 -39.70
N ALA A 196 9.25 17.96 -40.68
CA ALA A 196 9.13 19.37 -40.96
C ALA A 196 8.24 19.52 -42.21
N SER A 197 7.22 20.36 -42.13
CA SER A 197 6.48 21.02 -43.21
C SER A 197 5.69 22.12 -42.47
N GLY A 198 5.89 23.42 -42.70
CA GLY A 198 5.74 24.12 -43.98
C GLY A 198 4.24 24.11 -44.29
N VAL A 199 3.48 25.19 -44.12
CA VAL A 199 3.61 26.55 -44.67
C VAL A 199 2.96 27.55 -43.71
#